data_AF-A0A0C2DDQ6-F1
#
_entry.id   AF-A0A0C2DDQ6-F1
#
_cell.length_a   1.000
_cell.length_b   1.000
_cell.length_c   1.000
_cell.angle_alpha   90.00
_cell.angle_beta   90.00
_cell.angle_gamma   90.00
#
_symmetry.space_group_name_H-M   'P 1'
#
loop_
_entity.id
_entity.type
_entity.pdbx_description
1 polymer ?
#
loop_
_entity_poly.entity_id
_entity_poly.type
_entity_poly.pdbx_seq_one_letter_code
_entity_poly.pdbx_strand_id
1 'polypeptide(L)'
;MATLTPDQHKDIALTVGVGERLTLIFVVGPSYLAAEGLAEVQELIGASASVVQHRLDRLGPDIARTIASVNLPHPVVLVSGLERMAAPRREQLLASMNLLRDTLNQHPAVVVMWVPVELADEFRRLCVDLFQWRALTVYVDGPQHDIRRLRHDYLVSLVTAEASSPPPGSPESSGHSPANELELWVRVAGEDEPTRVERWLESVRRGLLVGAPGSGKTTALRRHAARQAASLLDDSATIELPVFVAARLLPRFDIDWPTLSRAAAPSLDDEARSWLTQHLSSAPTLLLIDALDEDLSAERATQISALADSNAQMRVVMSGRALSQDIGGWQRAELLPLQPAAIATWLDGMGIDLGTDVAWASTPHLLQLVASFARERGRRRLLDDLTELIAEVVGSQLGRRDMDTGVLFRPAWSITSARTVLSLLAAELTDSQAETVSSRSPVLEYLAQHSTLVHTHSIGPDARRYGFTHRIFLDYFAGLWLAASEFTAELAGYAADPTWQPATRHALAMLAPGALERTADAIWDAAEQEPAPMRWSMRALVLRVTIAHGDRNLRARFMKRATSALDQAQRDAEPEHLWAPIAELLARANQPPT
;
A
#
# COMPACT_ATOMS: atom_id res chain seq x y z
N MET A 1 26.29 37.48 -10.45
CA MET A 1 24.93 36.93 -10.55
C MET A 1 24.03 38.05 -11.03
N ALA A 2 23.67 38.04 -12.30
CA ALA A 2 22.78 39.03 -12.87
C ALA A 2 21.68 38.25 -13.59
N THR A 3 20.46 38.37 -13.07
CA THR A 3 19.23 38.04 -13.80
C THR A 3 19.17 38.99 -14.99
N LEU A 4 19.11 38.45 -16.20
CA LEU A 4 19.10 39.28 -17.40
C LEU A 4 17.78 40.06 -17.45
N THR A 5 17.84 41.39 -17.48
CA THR A 5 16.67 42.22 -17.75
C THR A 5 16.30 42.13 -19.24
N PRO A 6 15.06 42.42 -19.65
CA PRO A 6 14.66 42.43 -21.06
C PRO A 6 15.54 43.31 -21.98
N ASP A 7 16.22 44.32 -21.44
CA ASP A 7 17.19 45.13 -22.19
C ASP A 7 18.54 44.41 -22.39
N GLN A 8 18.95 43.52 -21.48
CA GLN A 8 20.16 42.70 -21.64
C GLN A 8 19.98 41.55 -22.65
N HIS A 9 18.73 41.18 -22.99
CA HIS A 9 18.45 40.26 -24.09
C HIS A 9 18.86 40.85 -25.45
N LYS A 10 18.87 42.19 -25.61
CA LYS A 10 19.34 42.86 -26.83
C LYS A 10 20.88 42.89 -26.93
N ASP A 11 21.60 42.83 -25.82
CA ASP A 11 23.07 42.86 -25.82
C ASP A 11 23.71 41.51 -26.19
N ILE A 12 23.00 40.38 -26.03
CA ILE A 12 23.42 39.08 -26.58
C ILE A 12 23.45 39.13 -28.12
N ALA A 13 22.55 39.90 -28.73
CA ALA A 13 22.53 40.12 -30.18
C ALA A 13 23.58 41.12 -30.68
N LEU A 14 24.25 41.87 -29.80
CA LEU A 14 25.13 43.00 -30.18
C LEU A 14 26.59 42.88 -29.70
N THR A 15 26.96 41.87 -28.91
CA THR A 15 28.33 41.69 -28.40
C THR A 15 29.05 40.47 -28.99
N VAL A 16 28.60 39.94 -30.13
CA VAL A 16 29.40 38.99 -30.92
C VAL A 16 30.16 39.82 -31.96
N GLY A 17 31.39 40.20 -31.65
CA GLY A 17 32.27 40.86 -32.62
C GLY A 17 32.34 40.02 -33.89
N VAL A 18 32.00 40.63 -35.03
CA VAL A 18 31.89 40.02 -36.38
C VAL A 18 33.24 39.51 -36.94
N GLY A 19 34.21 39.19 -36.08
CA GLY A 19 35.53 38.67 -36.42
C GLY A 19 35.90 37.32 -35.78
N GLU A 20 35.06 36.75 -34.90
CA GLU A 20 35.38 35.46 -34.25
C GLU A 20 34.86 34.26 -35.04
N ARG A 21 35.69 33.20 -35.13
CA ARG A 21 35.38 31.97 -35.86
C ARG A 21 34.40 31.03 -35.15
N LEU A 22 34.13 31.17 -33.86
CA LEU A 22 33.12 30.33 -33.18
C LEU A 22 32.68 31.02 -31.91
N THR A 23 31.38 31.03 -31.63
CA THR A 23 30.82 31.46 -30.33
C THR A 23 30.14 30.29 -29.65
N LEU A 24 30.50 30.00 -28.40
CA LEU A 24 29.84 29.01 -27.57
C LEU A 24 28.98 29.70 -26.50
N ILE A 25 27.72 29.30 -26.42
CA ILE A 25 26.78 29.76 -25.39
C ILE A 25 26.25 28.54 -24.64
N PHE A 26 26.53 28.45 -23.35
CA PHE A 26 25.93 27.44 -22.48
C PHE A 26 24.71 28.03 -21.79
N VAL A 27 23.56 27.43 -22.03
CA VAL A 27 22.32 27.74 -21.32
C VAL A 27 22.16 26.69 -20.23
N VAL A 28 22.43 27.09 -18.99
CA VAL A 28 22.32 26.22 -17.82
C VAL A 28 20.93 26.36 -17.22
N GLY A 29 20.16 25.29 -17.26
CA GLY A 29 18.81 25.26 -16.69
C GLY A 29 18.31 23.82 -16.55
N PRO A 30 17.30 23.55 -15.70
CA PRO A 30 16.71 22.23 -15.50
C PRO A 30 16.44 21.42 -16.77
N SER A 31 16.73 20.12 -16.67
CA SER A 31 16.60 19.14 -17.75
C SER A 31 15.30 19.25 -18.57
N TYR A 32 14.16 19.46 -17.89
CA TYR A 32 12.84 19.48 -18.51
C TYR A 32 12.54 20.74 -19.34
N LEU A 33 13.33 21.81 -19.23
CA LEU A 33 13.18 23.01 -20.08
C LEU A 33 14.04 22.96 -21.33
N ALA A 34 14.86 21.94 -21.54
CA ALA A 34 15.79 21.90 -22.67
C ALA A 34 15.12 22.14 -24.03
N ALA A 35 13.97 21.54 -24.28
CA ALA A 35 13.25 21.71 -25.54
C ALA A 35 12.59 23.09 -25.66
N GLU A 36 11.93 23.54 -24.59
CA GLU A 36 11.16 24.80 -24.54
C GLU A 36 12.09 26.01 -24.55
N GLY A 37 13.11 26.02 -23.69
CA GLY A 37 14.10 27.09 -23.64
C GLY A 37 14.90 27.23 -24.93
N LEU A 38 15.21 26.12 -25.62
CA LEU A 38 15.84 26.21 -26.95
C LEU A 38 14.87 26.69 -28.05
N ALA A 39 13.57 26.40 -27.93
CA ALA A 39 12.56 26.95 -28.83
C ALA A 39 12.40 28.47 -28.64
N GLU A 40 12.43 28.96 -27.40
CA GLU A 40 12.46 30.41 -27.11
C GLU A 40 13.72 31.06 -27.65
N VAL A 41 14.90 30.44 -27.46
CA VAL A 41 16.15 30.92 -28.06
C VAL A 41 16.03 30.97 -29.58
N GLN A 42 15.46 29.96 -30.22
CA GLN A 42 15.22 29.94 -31.67
C GLN A 42 14.32 31.09 -32.12
N GLU A 43 13.25 31.38 -31.38
CA GLU A 43 12.35 32.49 -31.66
C GLU A 43 13.05 33.84 -31.52
N LEU A 44 13.87 34.01 -30.47
CA LEU A 44 14.64 35.24 -30.21
C LEU A 44 15.69 35.53 -31.29
N ILE A 45 16.33 34.49 -31.83
CA ILE A 45 17.26 34.61 -32.97
C ILE A 45 16.52 35.10 -34.23
N GLY A 46 15.21 34.81 -34.33
CA GLY A 46 14.34 35.24 -35.41
C GLY A 46 14.55 34.50 -36.73
N ALA A 47 13.65 34.73 -37.69
CA ALA A 47 13.62 34.03 -38.99
C ALA A 47 14.82 34.34 -39.91
N SER A 48 15.68 35.29 -39.53
CA SER A 48 16.79 35.77 -40.37
C SER A 48 18.05 34.92 -40.25
N ALA A 49 18.19 34.11 -39.20
CA ALA A 49 19.27 33.15 -39.07
C ALA A 49 18.76 31.73 -39.31
N SER A 50 19.56 30.90 -39.97
CA SER A 50 19.25 29.48 -40.06
C SER A 50 19.71 28.77 -38.80
N VAL A 51 18.72 28.28 -38.08
CA VAL A 51 18.89 27.55 -36.84
C VAL A 51 18.80 26.06 -37.14
N VAL A 52 19.78 25.29 -36.68
CA VAL A 52 19.80 23.83 -36.82
C VAL A 52 19.90 23.18 -35.45
N GLN A 53 19.09 22.15 -35.21
CA GLN A 53 19.13 21.40 -33.95
C GLN A 53 20.10 20.23 -34.05
N HIS A 54 20.93 20.05 -33.02
CA HIS A 54 21.84 18.93 -32.85
C HIS A 54 21.53 18.20 -31.54
N ARG A 55 21.22 16.91 -31.62
CA ARG A 55 20.89 16.08 -30.45
C ARG A 55 22.02 15.13 -30.09
N LEU A 56 22.69 15.37 -28.96
CA LEU A 56 23.85 14.59 -28.50
C LEU A 56 23.50 13.12 -28.26
N ASP A 57 22.29 12.83 -27.76
CA ASP A 57 21.84 11.47 -27.48
C ASP A 57 21.62 10.62 -28.75
N ARG A 58 21.36 11.29 -29.89
CA ARG A 58 21.10 10.64 -31.20
C ARG A 58 22.28 10.72 -32.15
N LEU A 59 22.91 11.88 -32.24
CA LEU A 59 23.95 12.21 -33.24
C LEU A 59 25.36 12.07 -32.67
N GLY A 60 25.51 11.88 -31.35
CA GLY A 60 26.81 11.82 -30.70
C GLY A 60 27.46 13.20 -30.53
N PRO A 61 28.78 13.28 -30.28
CA PRO A 61 29.45 14.53 -29.94
C PRO A 61 29.84 15.40 -31.15
N ASP A 62 29.74 14.90 -32.39
CA ASP A 62 30.27 15.54 -33.60
C ASP A 62 29.41 16.71 -34.10
N ILE A 63 29.40 17.81 -33.34
CA ILE A 63 28.71 19.06 -33.66
C ILE A 63 29.31 19.71 -34.91
N ALA A 64 30.62 19.55 -35.14
CA ALA A 64 31.32 20.12 -36.31
C ALA A 64 30.74 19.62 -37.63
N ARG A 65 30.41 18.32 -37.72
CA ARG A 65 29.71 17.77 -38.88
C ARG A 65 28.34 18.40 -39.12
N THR A 66 27.59 18.72 -38.06
CA THR A 66 26.33 19.45 -38.20
C THR A 66 26.58 20.87 -38.71
N ILE A 67 27.57 21.59 -38.17
CA ILE A 67 27.93 22.92 -38.66
C ILE A 67 28.29 22.87 -40.17
N ALA A 68 29.16 21.95 -40.57
CA ALA A 68 29.60 21.79 -41.96
C ALA A 68 28.47 21.39 -42.93
N SER A 69 27.40 20.78 -42.42
CA SER A 69 26.23 20.43 -43.24
C SER A 69 25.35 21.63 -43.61
N VAL A 70 25.54 22.78 -42.95
CA VAL A 70 24.79 24.00 -43.20
C VAL A 70 25.61 24.91 -44.11
N ASN A 71 25.14 25.11 -45.35
CA ASN A 71 25.82 25.95 -46.34
C ASN A 71 25.56 27.44 -46.11
N LEU A 72 25.95 27.95 -44.94
CA LEU A 72 25.75 29.34 -44.53
C LEU A 72 27.00 29.87 -43.81
N PRO A 73 27.25 31.19 -43.90
CA PRO A 73 28.46 31.78 -43.36
C PRO A 73 28.54 31.74 -41.81
N HIS A 74 27.39 31.75 -41.12
CA HIS A 74 27.31 31.72 -39.64
C HIS A 74 26.04 30.98 -39.16
N PRO A 75 25.95 29.65 -39.28
CA PRO A 75 24.83 28.88 -38.74
C PRO A 75 24.75 28.99 -37.21
N VAL A 76 23.52 28.98 -36.69
CA VAL A 76 23.27 28.79 -35.26
C VAL A 76 22.89 27.33 -35.01
N VAL A 77 23.64 26.65 -34.15
CA VAL A 77 23.41 25.24 -33.80
C VAL A 77 22.90 25.16 -32.36
N LEU A 78 21.67 24.69 -32.18
CA LEU A 78 21.06 24.46 -30.88
C LEU A 78 21.32 23.02 -30.45
N VAL A 79 22.04 22.82 -29.34
CA VAL A 79 22.50 21.52 -28.88
C VAL A 79 21.74 21.09 -27.62
N SER A 80 21.17 19.88 -27.64
CA SER A 80 20.44 19.28 -26.51
C SER A 80 20.63 17.77 -26.41
N GLY A 81 20.02 17.13 -25.40
CA GLY A 81 19.94 15.68 -25.29
C GLY A 81 20.80 15.07 -24.17
N LEU A 82 21.62 15.87 -23.46
CA LEU A 82 22.38 15.37 -22.31
C LEU A 82 21.48 14.80 -21.22
N GLU A 83 20.32 15.43 -21.01
CA GLU A 83 19.29 15.04 -20.04
C GLU A 83 18.66 13.67 -20.31
N ARG A 84 18.80 13.14 -21.53
CA ARG A 84 18.20 11.87 -21.95
C ARG A 84 19.19 10.71 -21.96
N MET A 85 20.45 10.98 -21.62
CA MET A 85 21.53 10.00 -21.67
C MET A 85 21.76 9.35 -20.32
N ALA A 86 21.89 8.02 -20.31
CA ALA A 86 22.35 7.28 -19.14
C ALA A 86 23.77 7.72 -18.74
N ALA A 87 24.05 7.74 -17.43
CA ALA A 87 25.28 8.29 -16.87
C ALA A 87 26.59 7.76 -17.51
N PRO A 88 26.78 6.44 -17.73
CA PRO A 88 28.03 5.94 -18.32
C PRO A 88 28.27 6.44 -19.74
N ARG A 89 27.19 6.49 -20.55
CA ARG A 89 27.26 6.96 -21.93
C ARG A 89 27.47 8.47 -21.98
N ARG A 90 26.86 9.20 -21.05
CA ARG A 90 27.00 10.65 -20.92
C ARG A 90 28.44 11.03 -20.55
N GLU A 91 29.03 10.39 -19.56
CA GLU A 91 30.42 10.62 -19.14
C GLU A 91 31.40 10.41 -20.30
N GLN A 92 31.25 9.31 -21.05
CA GLN A 92 32.06 9.04 -22.24
C GLN A 92 31.90 10.11 -23.33
N LEU A 93 30.67 10.58 -23.56
CA LEU A 93 30.37 11.61 -24.53
C LEU A 93 30.98 12.96 -24.12
N LEU A 94 30.84 13.36 -22.85
CA LEU A 94 31.43 14.60 -22.32
C LEU A 94 32.95 14.59 -22.42
N ALA A 95 33.61 13.49 -22.03
CA ALA A 95 35.05 13.33 -22.20
C ALA A 95 35.48 13.46 -23.68
N SER A 96 34.69 12.93 -24.61
CA SER A 96 34.95 13.06 -26.05
C SER A 96 34.75 14.49 -26.55
N MET A 97 33.73 15.19 -26.06
CA MET A 97 33.45 16.58 -26.43
C MET A 97 34.57 17.54 -26.01
N ASN A 98 35.23 17.29 -24.88
CA ASN A 98 36.36 18.10 -24.44
C ASN A 98 37.49 18.17 -25.49
N LEU A 99 37.65 17.11 -26.29
CA LEU A 99 38.65 17.01 -27.35
C LEU A 99 38.24 17.72 -28.65
N LEU A 100 36.98 18.14 -28.79
CA LEU A 100 36.45 18.72 -30.04
C LEU A 100 36.68 20.23 -30.19
N ARG A 101 37.27 20.88 -29.19
CA ARG A 101 37.52 22.34 -29.19
C ARG A 101 38.19 22.81 -30.48
N ASP A 102 39.31 22.19 -30.84
CA ASP A 102 40.12 22.63 -31.98
C ASP A 102 39.43 22.34 -33.32
N THR A 103 38.59 21.30 -33.38
CA THR A 103 37.75 20.99 -34.53
C THR A 103 36.64 22.03 -34.69
N LEU A 104 35.92 22.37 -33.61
CA LEU A 104 34.84 23.35 -33.64
C LEU A 104 35.35 24.75 -34.04
N ASN A 105 36.54 25.13 -33.58
CA ASN A 105 37.16 26.42 -33.90
C ASN A 105 37.47 26.63 -35.41
N GLN A 106 37.44 25.57 -36.21
CA GLN A 106 37.64 25.66 -37.65
C GLN A 106 36.39 26.15 -38.40
N HIS A 107 35.23 26.18 -37.73
CA HIS A 107 33.94 26.47 -38.37
C HIS A 107 33.28 27.74 -37.81
N PRO A 108 33.01 28.76 -38.66
CA PRO A 108 32.25 29.95 -38.29
C PRO A 108 30.82 29.59 -37.88
N ALA A 109 30.53 29.55 -36.58
CA ALA A 109 29.18 29.24 -36.08
C ALA A 109 28.90 29.83 -34.68
N VAL A 110 27.62 29.89 -34.32
CA VAL A 110 27.17 30.09 -32.94
C VAL A 110 26.59 28.77 -32.46
N VAL A 111 27.12 28.21 -31.38
CA VAL A 111 26.61 26.98 -30.78
C VAL A 111 25.98 27.34 -29.44
N VAL A 112 24.67 27.14 -29.33
CA VAL A 112 23.92 27.30 -28.08
C VAL A 112 23.61 25.93 -27.53
N MET A 113 24.20 25.58 -26.39
CA MET A 113 24.07 24.27 -25.78
C MET A 113 23.27 24.35 -24.49
N TRP A 114 22.19 23.59 -24.41
CA TRP A 114 21.50 23.39 -23.15
C TRP A 114 22.27 22.42 -22.27
N VAL A 115 22.66 22.87 -21.08
CA VAL A 115 23.34 22.07 -20.05
C VAL A 115 22.39 21.96 -18.87
N PRO A 116 21.86 20.77 -18.58
CA PRO A 116 21.00 20.59 -17.42
C PRO A 116 21.68 21.06 -16.14
N VAL A 117 20.97 21.83 -15.29
CA VAL A 117 21.56 22.36 -14.05
C VAL A 117 22.08 21.24 -13.15
N GLU A 118 21.39 20.10 -13.15
CA GLU A 118 21.77 18.90 -12.40
C GLU A 118 23.07 18.26 -12.92
N LEU A 119 23.45 18.58 -14.16
CA LEU A 119 24.64 18.06 -14.84
C LEU A 119 25.72 19.13 -15.02
N ALA A 120 25.49 20.36 -14.56
CA ALA A 120 26.39 21.49 -14.81
C ALA A 120 27.78 21.25 -14.22
N ASP A 121 27.87 20.68 -13.01
CA ASP A 121 29.15 20.37 -12.36
C ASP A 121 29.86 19.18 -13.03
N GLU A 122 29.11 18.15 -13.43
CA GLU A 122 29.63 17.02 -14.21
C GLU A 122 30.21 17.52 -15.55
N PHE A 123 29.46 18.37 -16.27
CA PHE A 123 29.87 18.98 -17.53
C PHE A 123 31.13 19.82 -17.35
N ARG A 124 31.20 20.70 -16.35
CA ARG A 124 32.39 21.52 -16.08
C ARG A 124 33.63 20.69 -15.79
N ARG A 125 33.47 19.60 -15.06
CA ARG A 125 34.57 18.71 -14.69
C ARG A 125 35.10 17.93 -15.89
N LEU A 126 34.21 17.41 -16.72
CA LEU A 126 34.58 16.51 -17.83
C LEU A 126 34.85 17.25 -19.15
N CYS A 127 34.28 18.43 -19.35
CA CYS A 127 34.43 19.29 -20.53
C CYS A 127 35.15 20.61 -20.19
N VAL A 128 36.16 20.58 -19.34
CA VAL A 128 36.82 21.80 -18.82
C VAL A 128 37.36 22.72 -19.93
N ASP A 129 37.98 22.15 -20.97
CA ASP A 129 38.57 22.92 -22.06
C ASP A 129 37.49 23.56 -22.93
N LEU A 130 36.38 22.86 -23.15
CA LEU A 130 35.25 23.39 -23.92
C LEU A 130 34.48 24.43 -23.11
N PHE A 131 34.31 24.22 -21.79
CA PHE A 131 33.55 25.10 -20.92
C PHE A 131 34.28 26.42 -20.63
N GLN A 132 35.61 26.38 -20.46
CA GLN A 132 36.42 27.58 -20.20
C GLN A 132 36.74 28.36 -21.49
N TRP A 133 36.52 27.77 -22.67
CA TRP A 133 36.91 28.39 -23.93
C TRP A 133 35.84 29.35 -24.45
N ARG A 134 36.06 30.64 -24.18
CA ARG A 134 35.31 31.78 -24.76
C ARG A 134 33.79 31.63 -24.67
N ALA A 135 33.32 30.91 -23.66
CA ALA A 135 31.93 30.57 -23.55
C ALA A 135 31.16 31.61 -22.75
N LEU A 136 30.02 32.03 -23.27
CA LEU A 136 29.02 32.75 -22.50
C LEU A 136 28.18 31.71 -21.75
N THR A 137 28.07 31.81 -20.43
CA THR A 137 27.15 30.97 -19.66
C THR A 137 25.96 31.82 -19.22
N VAL A 138 24.77 31.42 -19.64
CA VAL A 138 23.49 32.01 -19.23
C VAL A 138 22.81 31.02 -18.32
N TYR A 139 22.38 31.48 -17.14
CA TYR A 139 21.55 30.68 -16.25
C TYR A 139 20.10 31.05 -16.47
N VAL A 140 19.26 30.05 -16.69
CA VAL A 140 17.82 30.22 -16.81
C VAL A 140 17.22 29.86 -15.46
N ASP A 141 16.91 30.89 -14.68
CA ASP A 141 16.09 30.81 -13.48
C ASP A 141 14.64 31.08 -13.91
N GLY A 142 13.87 30.03 -14.18
CA GLY A 142 12.49 30.14 -14.63
C GLY A 142 11.49 30.34 -13.47
N PRO A 143 10.56 31.32 -13.51
CA PRO A 143 9.42 31.37 -12.58
C PRO A 143 8.41 30.22 -12.79
N GLN A 144 8.48 29.52 -13.93
CA GLN A 144 7.79 28.23 -14.14
C GLN A 144 8.62 27.03 -13.66
N HIS A 145 9.89 27.23 -13.26
CA HIS A 145 10.69 26.16 -12.67
C HIS A 145 10.18 25.73 -11.32
N ASP A 146 9.65 26.67 -10.54
CA ASP A 146 9.11 26.34 -9.23
C ASP A 146 7.91 25.42 -9.40
N ILE A 147 6.95 25.72 -10.27
CA ILE A 147 5.75 24.86 -10.42
C ILE A 147 6.09 23.43 -10.88
N ARG A 148 6.94 23.25 -11.90
CA ARG A 148 7.30 21.89 -12.39
C ARG A 148 8.17 21.14 -11.38
N ARG A 149 9.10 21.83 -10.70
CA ARG A 149 9.91 21.25 -9.62
C ARG A 149 9.03 20.86 -8.42
N LEU A 150 8.19 21.77 -7.93
CA LEU A 150 7.27 21.55 -6.81
C LEU A 150 6.32 20.37 -7.11
N ARG A 151 5.82 20.29 -8.34
CA ARG A 151 5.05 19.13 -8.82
C ARG A 151 5.90 17.86 -8.78
N HIS A 152 7.09 17.88 -9.36
CA HIS A 152 7.98 16.71 -9.40
C HIS A 152 8.33 16.22 -7.98
N ASP A 153 8.74 17.13 -7.09
CA ASP A 153 9.09 16.84 -5.70
C ASP A 153 7.91 16.21 -4.95
N TYR A 154 6.69 16.73 -5.17
CA TYR A 154 5.47 16.14 -4.64
C TYR A 154 5.21 14.73 -5.18
N LEU A 155 5.29 14.52 -6.50
CA LEU A 155 5.07 13.20 -7.12
C LEU A 155 6.08 12.17 -6.63
N VAL A 156 7.36 12.54 -6.55
CA VAL A 156 8.42 11.69 -5.99
C VAL A 156 8.11 11.34 -4.54
N SER A 157 7.58 12.27 -3.74
CA SER A 157 7.20 12.00 -2.36
C SER A 157 6.10 10.93 -2.25
N LEU A 158 5.12 10.92 -3.16
CA LEU A 158 4.06 9.90 -3.19
C LEU A 158 4.60 8.52 -3.55
N VAL A 159 5.44 8.44 -4.59
CA VAL A 159 6.08 7.18 -5.00
C VAL A 159 6.98 6.64 -3.89
N THR A 160 7.73 7.52 -3.23
CA THR A 160 8.64 7.14 -2.13
C THR A 160 7.89 6.73 -0.88
N ALA A 161 6.76 7.37 -0.56
CA ALA A 161 5.92 7.00 0.59
C ALA A 161 5.30 5.61 0.42
N GLU A 162 4.95 5.22 -0.82
CA GLU A 162 4.52 3.87 -1.14
C GLU A 162 5.69 2.88 -1.08
N ALA A 163 6.86 3.21 -1.64
CA ALA A 163 8.04 2.34 -1.57
C ALA A 163 8.53 2.11 -0.13
N SER A 164 8.38 3.11 0.73
CA SER A 164 8.72 3.05 2.16
C SER A 164 7.65 2.34 3.00
N SER A 165 6.44 2.19 2.46
CA SER A 165 5.44 1.29 3.01
C SER A 165 5.79 -0.09 2.49
N PRO A 166 6.42 -0.98 3.29
CA PRO A 166 6.85 -2.28 2.77
C PRO A 166 5.66 -2.93 2.09
N PRO A 167 5.76 -3.28 0.79
CA PRO A 167 4.68 -3.97 0.12
C PRO A 167 4.37 -5.19 0.98
N PRO A 168 3.10 -5.58 1.16
CA PRO A 168 2.81 -6.85 1.79
C PRO A 168 3.65 -7.91 1.06
N GLY A 169 4.67 -8.44 1.73
CA GLY A 169 5.51 -9.53 1.25
C GLY A 169 6.66 -9.21 0.29
N SER A 170 7.07 -7.97 -0.01
CA SER A 170 8.23 -7.80 -0.91
C SER A 170 9.56 -8.20 -0.24
N PRO A 171 10.37 -9.08 -0.84
CA PRO A 171 11.74 -9.32 -0.40
C PRO A 171 12.58 -8.08 -0.69
N GLU A 172 13.28 -7.57 0.32
CA GLU A 172 14.41 -6.69 0.08
C GLU A 172 15.43 -7.49 -0.76
N SER A 173 15.76 -6.99 -1.96
CA SER A 173 16.99 -7.30 -2.73
C SER A 173 17.06 -8.40 -3.81
N SER A 174 15.98 -9.00 -4.34
CA SER A 174 16.16 -9.88 -5.52
C SER A 174 15.01 -9.92 -6.50
N GLY A 175 15.02 -9.08 -7.54
CA GLY A 175 14.46 -9.34 -8.88
C GLY A 175 13.10 -10.03 -9.03
N HIS A 176 12.16 -9.89 -8.10
CA HIS A 176 10.84 -10.51 -8.23
C HIS A 176 10.00 -9.72 -9.24
N SER A 177 9.46 -10.45 -10.21
CA SER A 177 8.58 -9.96 -11.27
C SER A 177 7.32 -9.31 -10.68
N PRO A 178 6.76 -8.25 -11.31
CA PRO A 178 5.49 -7.62 -10.93
C PRO A 178 4.24 -8.56 -10.99
N ALA A 179 4.43 -9.86 -11.17
CA ALA A 179 3.37 -10.84 -11.37
C ALA A 179 2.59 -11.25 -10.10
N ASN A 180 3.09 -10.95 -8.89
CA ASN A 180 2.43 -11.35 -7.63
C ASN A 180 1.76 -10.18 -6.90
N GLU A 181 1.11 -9.32 -7.66
CA GLU A 181 0.28 -8.27 -7.09
C GLU A 181 -1.04 -8.85 -6.60
N LEU A 182 -1.37 -8.66 -5.31
CA LEU A 182 -2.69 -9.00 -4.79
C LEU A 182 -3.75 -8.18 -5.53
N GLU A 183 -4.61 -8.87 -6.27
CA GLU A 183 -5.77 -8.26 -6.92
C GLU A 183 -6.84 -7.98 -5.87
N LEU A 184 -7.21 -6.71 -5.75
CA LEU A 184 -8.28 -6.27 -4.88
C LEU A 184 -9.53 -6.03 -5.70
N TRP A 185 -10.65 -6.56 -5.22
CA TRP A 185 -11.94 -6.49 -5.89
C TRP A 185 -12.93 -5.71 -5.03
N VAL A 186 -13.79 -4.94 -5.67
CA VAL A 186 -14.86 -4.20 -5.02
C VAL A 186 -16.21 -4.63 -5.57
N ARG A 187 -17.25 -4.56 -4.73
CA ARG A 187 -18.65 -4.60 -5.15
C ARG A 187 -19.23 -3.20 -5.10
N VAL A 188 -19.62 -2.68 -6.25
CA VAL A 188 -20.25 -1.36 -6.36
C VAL A 188 -21.72 -1.47 -5.99
N ALA A 189 -22.23 -0.52 -5.19
CA ALA A 189 -23.63 -0.52 -4.80
C ALA A 189 -24.54 -0.40 -6.04
N GLY A 190 -25.44 -1.37 -6.23
CA GLY A 190 -26.33 -1.45 -7.38
C GLY A 190 -25.77 -2.23 -8.59
N GLU A 191 -24.56 -2.77 -8.50
CA GLU A 191 -23.98 -3.65 -9.52
C GLU A 191 -23.81 -5.08 -8.97
N ASP A 192 -24.18 -6.08 -9.77
CA ASP A 192 -24.12 -7.50 -9.37
C ASP A 192 -22.70 -8.07 -9.49
N GLU A 193 -21.94 -7.63 -10.50
CA GLU A 193 -20.60 -8.15 -10.80
C GLU A 193 -19.50 -7.38 -10.05
N PRO A 194 -18.60 -8.06 -9.32
CA PRO A 194 -17.42 -7.44 -8.75
C PRO A 194 -16.52 -6.83 -9.82
N THR A 195 -15.93 -5.68 -9.52
CA THR A 195 -14.96 -4.98 -10.39
C THR A 195 -13.63 -4.82 -9.66
N ARG A 196 -12.51 -4.81 -10.40
CA ARG A 196 -11.19 -4.52 -9.83
C ARG A 196 -11.16 -3.13 -9.20
N VAL A 197 -10.56 -3.00 -8.03
CA VAL A 197 -10.51 -1.72 -7.29
C VAL A 197 -9.87 -0.62 -8.14
N GLU A 198 -8.84 -0.93 -8.93
CA GLU A 198 -8.17 0.07 -9.76
C GLU A 198 -9.08 0.62 -10.86
N ARG A 199 -9.84 -0.27 -11.52
CA ARG A 199 -10.78 0.10 -12.57
C ARG A 199 -11.89 0.99 -12.02
N TRP A 200 -12.39 0.67 -10.83
CA TRP A 200 -13.38 1.50 -10.15
C TRP A 200 -12.80 2.85 -9.74
N LEU A 201 -11.59 2.87 -9.17
CA LEU A 201 -10.85 4.09 -8.82
C LEU A 201 -10.57 4.99 -10.03
N GLU A 202 -10.47 4.43 -11.24
CA GLU A 202 -10.30 5.18 -12.50
C GLU A 202 -11.61 5.76 -13.04
N SER A 203 -12.76 5.11 -12.78
CA SER A 203 -14.06 5.54 -13.32
C SER A 203 -14.83 6.48 -12.40
N VAL A 204 -14.60 6.38 -11.09
CA VAL A 204 -15.45 7.07 -10.11
C VAL A 204 -15.09 8.55 -10.00
N ARG A 205 -16.11 9.42 -9.97
CA ARG A 205 -15.94 10.86 -9.71
C ARG A 205 -16.01 11.20 -8.22
N ARG A 206 -16.97 10.61 -7.51
CA ARG A 206 -17.16 10.73 -6.05
C ARG A 206 -17.33 9.33 -5.50
N GLY A 207 -16.26 8.78 -4.94
CA GLY A 207 -16.20 7.38 -4.52
C GLY A 207 -16.10 7.26 -3.01
N LEU A 208 -16.91 6.38 -2.43
CA LEU A 208 -16.76 5.95 -1.04
C LEU A 208 -16.35 4.48 -1.03
N LEU A 209 -15.07 4.23 -0.78
CA LEU A 209 -14.49 2.89 -0.66
C LEU A 209 -14.65 2.38 0.78
N VAL A 210 -15.60 1.48 1.00
CA VAL A 210 -15.84 0.86 2.31
C VAL A 210 -15.25 -0.54 2.38
N GLY A 211 -15.13 -1.09 3.58
CA GLY A 211 -14.67 -2.47 3.79
C GLY A 211 -14.22 -2.70 5.21
N ALA A 212 -14.02 -3.97 5.58
CA ALA A 212 -13.57 -4.37 6.91
C ALA A 212 -12.22 -3.72 7.30
N PRO A 213 -11.92 -3.55 8.59
CA PRO A 213 -10.57 -3.19 9.03
C PRO A 213 -9.52 -4.15 8.47
N GLY A 214 -8.36 -3.63 8.08
CA GLY A 214 -7.30 -4.47 7.47
C GLY A 214 -7.59 -4.99 6.06
N SER A 215 -8.75 -4.67 5.45
CA SER A 215 -9.12 -5.12 4.10
C SER A 215 -8.24 -4.55 2.97
N GLY A 216 -7.37 -3.59 3.27
CA GLY A 216 -6.44 -3.00 2.29
C GLY A 216 -6.90 -1.70 1.66
N LYS A 217 -7.92 -1.01 2.20
CA LYS A 217 -8.42 0.28 1.65
C LYS A 217 -7.33 1.34 1.53
N THR A 218 -6.60 1.61 2.62
CA THR A 218 -5.48 2.57 2.63
C THR A 218 -4.42 2.19 1.60
N THR A 219 -4.07 0.91 1.54
CA THR A 219 -3.10 0.38 0.58
C THR A 219 -3.59 0.58 -0.85
N ALA A 220 -4.86 0.30 -1.14
CA ALA A 220 -5.45 0.52 -2.47
C ALA A 220 -5.37 1.99 -2.90
N LEU A 221 -5.74 2.92 -2.01
CA LEU A 221 -5.66 4.36 -2.30
C LEU A 221 -4.22 4.84 -2.49
N ARG A 222 -3.29 4.50 -1.58
CA ARG A 222 -1.89 4.92 -1.69
C ARG A 222 -1.22 4.38 -2.94
N ARG A 223 -1.44 3.10 -3.23
CA ARG A 223 -0.90 2.45 -4.42
C ARG A 223 -1.44 3.09 -5.69
N HIS A 224 -2.73 3.41 -5.74
CA HIS A 224 -3.31 4.12 -6.88
C HIS A 224 -2.70 5.52 -7.04
N ALA A 225 -2.51 6.25 -5.93
CA ALA A 225 -1.82 7.55 -5.93
C ALA A 225 -0.39 7.43 -6.48
N ALA A 226 0.38 6.45 -5.99
CA ALA A 226 1.76 6.22 -6.39
C ALA A 226 1.89 5.79 -7.86
N ARG A 227 0.97 4.94 -8.36
CA ARG A 227 0.93 4.55 -9.78
C ARG A 227 0.64 5.73 -10.69
N GLN A 228 -0.35 6.55 -10.34
CA GLN A 228 -0.62 7.77 -11.10
C GLN A 228 0.56 8.75 -11.04
N ALA A 229 1.20 8.87 -9.87
CA ALA A 229 2.36 9.73 -9.72
C ALA A 229 3.55 9.27 -10.57
N ALA A 230 3.83 7.96 -10.60
CA ALA A 230 4.86 7.39 -11.46
C ALA A 230 4.55 7.63 -12.96
N SER A 231 3.29 7.44 -13.38
CA SER A 231 2.84 7.73 -14.74
C SER A 231 3.06 9.20 -15.13
N LEU A 232 2.82 10.13 -14.19
CA LEU A 232 3.07 11.55 -14.42
C LEU A 232 4.57 11.91 -14.48
N LEU A 233 5.42 11.20 -13.75
CA LEU A 233 6.87 11.37 -13.80
C LEU A 233 7.45 10.84 -15.12
N ASP A 234 6.87 9.76 -15.65
CA ASP A 234 7.25 9.17 -16.94
C ASP A 234 6.63 9.91 -18.15
N ASP A 235 5.93 11.02 -17.92
CA ASP A 235 5.23 11.83 -18.92
C ASP A 235 4.17 11.03 -19.70
N SER A 236 3.69 9.92 -19.13
CA SER A 236 2.67 9.06 -19.73
C SER A 236 1.27 9.51 -19.34
N ALA A 237 0.62 10.26 -20.24
CA ALA A 237 -0.83 10.35 -20.50
C ALA A 237 -1.86 10.66 -19.38
N THR A 238 -1.53 10.66 -18.10
CA THR A 238 -2.50 10.98 -17.04
C THR A 238 -2.69 12.50 -16.89
N ILE A 239 -3.95 12.94 -16.80
CA ILE A 239 -4.32 14.37 -16.80
C ILE A 239 -4.44 14.94 -15.37
N GLU A 240 -4.70 14.09 -14.38
CA GLU A 240 -5.03 14.50 -13.00
C GLU A 240 -3.84 14.35 -12.06
N LEU A 241 -3.62 15.34 -11.18
CA LEU A 241 -2.64 15.22 -10.11
C LEU A 241 -3.22 14.38 -8.97
N PRO A 242 -2.64 13.21 -8.60
CA PRO A 242 -3.09 12.46 -7.45
C PRO A 242 -2.69 13.18 -6.16
N VAL A 243 -3.64 13.43 -5.26
CA VAL A 243 -3.41 14.04 -3.96
C VAL A 243 -3.89 13.12 -2.85
N PHE A 244 -2.96 12.56 -2.08
CA PHE A 244 -3.29 11.66 -0.97
C PHE A 244 -3.32 12.41 0.37
N VAL A 245 -4.40 12.27 1.14
CA VAL A 245 -4.59 12.92 2.44
C VAL A 245 -5.01 11.88 3.48
N ALA A 246 -4.31 11.78 4.60
CA ALA A 246 -4.80 11.03 5.74
C ALA A 246 -5.82 11.88 6.51
N ALA A 247 -7.05 11.40 6.68
CA ALA A 247 -8.13 12.16 7.32
C ALA A 247 -7.77 12.65 8.74
N ARG A 248 -6.90 11.91 9.45
CA ARG A 248 -6.37 12.27 10.78
C ARG A 248 -5.58 13.56 10.84
N LEU A 249 -5.12 14.05 9.69
CA LEU A 249 -4.43 15.32 9.57
C LEU A 249 -5.40 16.47 9.31
N LEU A 250 -6.69 16.18 9.08
CA LEU A 250 -7.72 17.17 8.85
C LEU A 250 -8.42 17.57 10.16
N PRO A 251 -8.69 18.88 10.34
CA PRO A 251 -9.50 19.33 11.46
C PRO A 251 -10.93 18.77 11.36
N ARG A 252 -11.69 18.88 12.45
CA ARG A 252 -13.12 18.48 12.46
C ARG A 252 -14.00 19.43 11.65
N PHE A 253 -13.64 20.71 11.63
CA PHE A 253 -14.37 21.79 10.98
C PHE A 253 -13.39 22.66 10.19
N ASP A 254 -13.92 23.57 9.37
CA ASP A 254 -13.15 24.56 8.60
C ASP A 254 -12.13 23.92 7.65
N ILE A 255 -12.51 22.81 6.99
CA ILE A 255 -11.69 22.22 5.94
C ILE A 255 -11.75 23.14 4.72
N ASP A 256 -10.60 23.72 4.35
CA ASP A 256 -10.39 24.55 3.18
C ASP A 256 -9.19 24.05 2.34
N TRP A 257 -8.89 24.73 1.23
CA TRP A 257 -7.77 24.34 0.35
C TRP A 257 -6.39 24.40 1.04
N PRO A 258 -6.04 25.46 1.80
CA PRO A 258 -4.81 25.49 2.59
C PRO A 258 -4.70 24.36 3.63
N THR A 259 -5.82 23.91 4.18
CA THR A 259 -5.84 22.81 5.14
C THR A 259 -5.61 21.47 4.46
N LEU A 260 -6.23 21.23 3.31
CA LEU A 260 -5.99 20.02 2.51
C LEU A 260 -4.54 19.93 2.01
N SER A 261 -3.96 21.03 1.52
CA SER A 261 -2.58 21.03 1.02
C SER A 261 -1.55 20.74 2.12
N ARG A 262 -1.74 21.31 3.32
CA ARG A 262 -0.93 21.01 4.51
C ARG A 262 -1.03 19.55 4.93
N ALA A 263 -2.23 18.97 4.89
CA ALA A 263 -2.45 17.58 5.25
C ALA A 263 -1.90 16.59 4.20
N ALA A 264 -1.96 16.95 2.91
CA ALA A 264 -1.46 16.12 1.81
C ALA A 264 0.07 15.98 1.79
N ALA A 265 0.77 17.04 2.21
CA ALA A 265 2.21 17.12 2.02
C ALA A 265 2.89 17.88 3.18
N PRO A 266 2.88 17.32 4.40
CA PRO A 266 3.34 18.01 5.61
C PRO A 266 4.85 18.32 5.60
N SER A 267 5.63 17.62 4.78
CA SER A 267 7.07 17.83 4.62
C SER A 267 7.44 18.87 3.56
N LEU A 268 6.48 19.40 2.82
CA LEU A 268 6.74 20.42 1.80
C LEU A 268 6.88 21.81 2.43
N ASP A 269 7.72 22.64 1.83
CA ASP A 269 7.86 24.05 2.21
C ASP A 269 6.59 24.87 1.92
N ASP A 270 6.58 26.14 2.34
CA ASP A 270 5.40 27.01 2.18
C ASP A 270 5.09 27.30 0.70
N GLU A 271 6.11 27.38 -0.15
CA GLU A 271 5.96 27.67 -1.58
C GLU A 271 5.29 26.51 -2.31
N ALA A 272 5.78 25.30 -2.09
CA ALA A 272 5.20 24.04 -2.55
C ALA A 272 3.74 23.88 -2.11
N ARG A 273 3.44 24.23 -0.86
CA ARG A 273 2.08 24.17 -0.31
C ARG A 273 1.17 25.23 -0.93
N SER A 274 1.66 26.44 -1.17
CA SER A 274 0.91 27.48 -1.88
C SER A 274 0.58 27.04 -3.31
N TRP A 275 1.54 26.46 -4.02
CA TRP A 275 1.29 25.87 -5.34
C TRP A 275 0.23 24.77 -5.29
N LEU A 276 0.36 23.80 -4.37
CA LEU A 276 -0.60 22.71 -4.23
C LEU A 276 -2.01 23.25 -3.90
N THR A 277 -2.10 24.27 -3.05
CA THR A 277 -3.36 24.95 -2.72
C THR A 277 -4.01 25.55 -3.98
N GLN A 278 -3.23 26.25 -4.81
CA GLN A 278 -3.71 26.81 -6.07
C GLN A 278 -4.15 25.69 -7.03
N HIS A 279 -3.37 24.62 -7.14
CA HIS A 279 -3.67 23.48 -8.01
C HIS A 279 -4.99 22.79 -7.60
N LEU A 280 -5.15 22.47 -6.31
CA LEU A 280 -6.37 21.89 -5.74
C LEU A 280 -7.62 22.71 -6.09
N SER A 281 -7.51 24.04 -6.10
CA SER A 281 -8.65 24.94 -6.36
C SER A 281 -9.02 25.11 -7.83
N SER A 282 -8.13 24.80 -8.77
CA SER A 282 -8.28 25.26 -10.17
C SER A 282 -7.93 24.25 -11.26
N ALA A 283 -7.32 23.11 -10.92
CA ALA A 283 -6.83 22.14 -11.88
C ALA A 283 -7.42 20.72 -11.68
N PRO A 284 -7.39 19.85 -12.70
CA PRO A 284 -7.80 18.46 -12.58
C PRO A 284 -7.00 17.73 -11.50
N THR A 285 -7.69 17.22 -10.49
CA THR A 285 -7.09 16.61 -9.30
C THR A 285 -7.84 15.35 -8.95
N LEU A 286 -7.11 14.29 -8.62
CA LEU A 286 -7.65 13.11 -7.96
C LEU A 286 -7.32 13.17 -6.47
N LEU A 287 -8.29 13.59 -5.64
CA LEU A 287 -8.15 13.67 -4.20
C LEU A 287 -8.52 12.32 -3.55
N LEU A 288 -7.55 11.69 -2.89
CA LEU A 288 -7.66 10.40 -2.23
C LEU A 288 -7.56 10.61 -0.73
N ILE A 289 -8.65 10.41 0.01
CA ILE A 289 -8.69 10.63 1.46
C ILE A 289 -8.78 9.29 2.18
N ASP A 290 -7.78 9.01 2.99
CA ASP A 290 -7.75 7.82 3.82
C ASP A 290 -8.35 8.07 5.20
N ALA A 291 -9.54 7.53 5.46
CA ALA A 291 -10.24 7.62 6.74
C ALA A 291 -10.50 6.25 7.37
N LEU A 292 -9.54 5.33 7.28
CA LEU A 292 -9.61 3.94 7.76
C LEU A 292 -10.14 3.80 9.21
N ASP A 293 -9.83 4.77 10.08
CA ASP A 293 -10.11 4.73 11.52
C ASP A 293 -10.89 5.92 12.06
N GLU A 294 -11.27 6.85 11.18
CA GLU A 294 -11.93 8.07 11.61
C GLU A 294 -13.42 7.94 11.37
N ASP A 295 -14.20 8.31 12.38
CA ASP A 295 -15.60 8.61 12.14
C ASP A 295 -15.62 9.84 11.23
N LEU A 296 -15.73 9.58 9.92
CA LEU A 296 -15.99 10.59 8.92
C LEU A 296 -17.36 11.15 9.26
N SER A 297 -17.37 12.18 10.10
CA SER A 297 -18.61 12.85 10.43
C SER A 297 -19.27 13.25 9.12
N ALA A 298 -20.59 13.09 9.03
CA ALA A 298 -21.36 13.52 7.88
C ALA A 298 -21.01 14.98 7.50
N GLU A 299 -20.65 15.79 8.50
CA GLU A 299 -20.15 17.15 8.35
C GLU A 299 -18.81 17.26 7.63
N ARG A 300 -17.77 16.48 8.00
CA ARG A 300 -16.49 16.46 7.27
C ARG A 300 -16.68 16.03 5.83
N ALA A 301 -17.46 14.96 5.61
CA ALA A 301 -17.79 14.50 4.27
C ALA A 301 -18.52 15.60 3.47
N THR A 302 -19.45 16.32 4.09
CA THR A 302 -20.16 17.45 3.47
C THR A 302 -19.20 18.58 3.11
N GLN A 303 -18.26 18.95 3.98
CA GLN A 303 -17.26 19.99 3.69
C GLN A 303 -16.34 19.60 2.54
N ILE A 304 -15.82 18.36 2.54
CA ILE A 304 -15.00 17.82 1.44
C ILE A 304 -15.80 17.80 0.13
N SER A 305 -17.07 17.37 0.20
CA SER A 305 -17.95 17.35 -0.96
C SER A 305 -18.20 18.76 -1.50
N ALA A 306 -18.40 19.76 -0.63
CA ALA A 306 -18.56 21.17 -1.01
C ALA A 306 -17.28 21.75 -1.64
N LEU A 307 -16.10 21.39 -1.13
CA LEU A 307 -14.82 21.75 -1.77
C LEU A 307 -14.72 21.12 -3.17
N ALA A 308 -15.03 19.83 -3.29
CA ALA A 308 -15.06 19.14 -4.57
C ALA A 308 -16.10 19.71 -5.56
N ASP A 309 -17.21 20.26 -5.08
CA ASP A 309 -18.18 20.99 -5.90
C ASP A 309 -17.60 22.30 -6.45
N SER A 310 -16.71 22.96 -5.71
CA SER A 310 -16.07 24.22 -6.14
C SER A 310 -14.97 24.03 -7.19
N ASN A 311 -14.42 22.82 -7.34
CA ASN A 311 -13.56 22.44 -8.45
C ASN A 311 -14.23 21.33 -9.29
N ALA A 312 -14.91 21.72 -10.38
CA ALA A 312 -15.66 20.79 -11.22
C ALA A 312 -14.82 19.66 -11.84
N GLN A 313 -13.50 19.85 -11.97
CA GLN A 313 -12.55 18.87 -12.52
C GLN A 313 -11.96 17.95 -11.44
N MET A 314 -12.33 18.15 -10.17
CA MET A 314 -11.86 17.31 -9.08
C MET A 314 -12.65 16.00 -9.04
N ARG A 315 -11.91 14.90 -8.90
CA ARG A 315 -12.43 13.60 -8.50
C ARG A 315 -12.00 13.34 -7.07
N VAL A 316 -12.90 12.81 -6.27
CA VAL A 316 -12.64 12.52 -4.85
C VAL A 316 -12.99 11.08 -4.55
N VAL A 317 -12.06 10.37 -3.93
CA VAL A 317 -12.32 9.05 -3.36
C VAL A 317 -11.94 9.07 -1.89
N MET A 318 -12.86 8.61 -1.05
CA MET A 318 -12.66 8.51 0.39
C MET A 318 -12.73 7.05 0.80
N SER A 319 -11.80 6.58 1.63
CA SER A 319 -11.95 5.30 2.32
C SER A 319 -12.80 5.49 3.58
N GLY A 320 -13.57 4.47 3.96
CA GLY A 320 -14.37 4.49 5.18
C GLY A 320 -14.68 3.08 5.71
N ARG A 321 -15.32 2.99 6.87
CA ARG A 321 -15.83 1.71 7.42
C ARG A 321 -17.21 1.40 6.84
N ALA A 322 -17.63 0.13 6.83
CA ALA A 322 -18.92 -0.29 6.27
C ALA A 322 -20.15 0.46 6.84
N LEU A 323 -20.05 1.01 8.06
CA LEU A 323 -21.11 1.78 8.72
C LEU A 323 -21.14 3.28 8.35
N SER A 324 -20.22 3.78 7.52
CA SER A 324 -20.31 5.16 7.04
C SER A 324 -21.64 5.32 6.30
N GLN A 325 -22.43 6.30 6.75
CA GLN A 325 -23.74 6.64 6.19
C GLN A 325 -23.67 6.87 4.68
N ASP A 326 -24.80 6.71 4.02
CA ASP A 326 -24.94 7.03 2.60
C ASP A 326 -24.69 8.54 2.41
N ILE A 327 -23.53 8.89 1.86
CA ILE A 327 -23.20 10.28 1.54
C ILE A 327 -23.89 10.55 0.20
N GLY A 328 -25.03 11.23 0.23
CA GLY A 328 -25.86 11.45 -0.96
C GLY A 328 -25.06 11.89 -2.19
N GLY A 329 -25.22 11.18 -3.30
CA GLY A 329 -24.52 11.47 -4.56
C GLY A 329 -23.12 10.85 -4.69
N TRP A 330 -22.66 10.07 -3.71
CA TRP A 330 -21.40 9.33 -3.78
C TRP A 330 -21.64 7.89 -4.23
N GLN A 331 -20.81 7.39 -5.14
CA GLN A 331 -20.82 5.98 -5.51
C GLN A 331 -20.10 5.18 -4.44
N ARG A 332 -20.83 4.31 -3.77
CA ARG A 332 -20.28 3.41 -2.74
C ARG A 332 -19.75 2.13 -3.38
N ALA A 333 -18.54 1.73 -2.99
CA ALA A 333 -17.96 0.45 -3.37
C ALA A 333 -17.40 -0.25 -2.13
N GLU A 334 -17.75 -1.52 -1.94
CA GLU A 334 -17.28 -2.35 -0.83
C GLU A 334 -16.11 -3.21 -1.27
N LEU A 335 -14.97 -3.07 -0.60
CA LEU A 335 -13.80 -3.89 -0.80
C LEU A 335 -14.06 -5.31 -0.29
N LEU A 336 -14.05 -6.26 -1.22
CA LEU A 336 -14.34 -7.66 -0.97
C LEU A 336 -13.16 -8.36 -0.27
N PRO A 337 -13.42 -9.44 0.47
CA PRO A 337 -12.35 -10.29 0.99
C PRO A 337 -11.49 -10.85 -0.16
N LEU A 338 -10.20 -11.06 0.13
CA LEU A 338 -9.28 -11.72 -0.79
C LEU A 338 -9.80 -13.10 -1.15
N GLN A 339 -9.79 -13.40 -2.45
CA GLN A 339 -10.21 -14.71 -2.93
C GLN A 339 -9.19 -15.78 -2.53
N PRO A 340 -9.61 -16.98 -2.10
CA PRO A 340 -8.68 -18.05 -1.69
C PRO A 340 -7.60 -18.36 -2.75
N ALA A 341 -7.95 -18.31 -4.04
CA ALA A 341 -7.00 -18.50 -5.13
C ALA A 341 -5.92 -17.41 -5.21
N ALA A 342 -6.28 -16.15 -4.96
CA ALA A 342 -5.34 -15.03 -4.92
C ALA A 342 -4.41 -15.14 -3.68
N ILE A 343 -4.95 -15.54 -2.53
CA ILE A 343 -4.17 -15.80 -1.32
C ILE A 343 -3.15 -16.92 -1.59
N ALA A 344 -3.60 -18.05 -2.14
CA ALA A 344 -2.74 -19.18 -2.47
C ALA A 344 -1.64 -18.81 -3.45
N THR A 345 -1.98 -18.09 -4.53
CA THR A 345 -1.01 -17.61 -5.52
C THR A 345 0.04 -16.69 -4.91
N TRP A 346 -0.38 -15.77 -4.04
CA TRP A 346 0.52 -14.83 -3.37
C TRP A 346 1.44 -15.54 -2.35
N LEU A 347 0.93 -16.52 -1.61
CA LEU A 347 1.71 -17.34 -0.68
C LEU A 347 2.72 -18.23 -1.40
N ASP A 348 2.30 -18.89 -2.49
CA ASP A 348 3.17 -19.68 -3.37
C ASP A 348 4.31 -18.83 -3.95
N GLY A 349 3.98 -17.58 -4.32
CA GLY A 349 4.95 -16.57 -4.73
C GLY A 349 6.07 -16.26 -3.72
N MET A 350 5.86 -16.55 -2.44
CA MET A 350 6.89 -16.44 -1.39
C MET A 350 7.48 -17.80 -0.99
N GLY A 351 7.04 -18.88 -1.63
CA GLY A 351 7.33 -20.26 -1.28
C GLY A 351 6.76 -20.65 0.09
N ILE A 352 5.58 -20.12 0.46
CA ILE A 352 4.86 -20.49 1.68
C ILE A 352 3.68 -21.37 1.27
N ASP A 353 3.69 -22.63 1.70
CA ASP A 353 2.55 -23.53 1.54
C ASP A 353 1.74 -23.56 2.85
N LEU A 354 0.52 -23.00 2.80
CA LEU A 354 -0.44 -23.05 3.91
C LEU A 354 -1.58 -24.04 3.64
N GLY A 355 -1.46 -24.89 2.62
CA GLY A 355 -2.50 -25.84 2.24
C GLY A 355 -3.77 -25.14 1.72
N THR A 356 -4.90 -25.85 1.76
CA THR A 356 -6.15 -25.41 1.11
C THR A 356 -7.05 -24.52 1.96
N ASP A 357 -6.81 -24.44 3.28
CA ASP A 357 -7.67 -23.72 4.22
C ASP A 357 -7.06 -22.36 4.60
N VAL A 358 -6.96 -21.45 3.63
CA VAL A 358 -6.44 -20.08 3.79
C VAL A 358 -7.54 -19.01 3.81
N ALA A 359 -8.81 -19.43 3.83
CA ALA A 359 -9.96 -18.51 3.78
C ALA A 359 -10.00 -17.53 4.97
N TRP A 360 -9.36 -17.90 6.09
CA TRP A 360 -9.22 -17.03 7.26
C TRP A 360 -8.21 -15.89 7.06
N ALA A 361 -7.30 -15.99 6.08
CA ALA A 361 -6.37 -14.92 5.69
C ALA A 361 -6.97 -14.00 4.60
N SER A 362 -8.30 -13.84 4.60
CA SER A 362 -9.06 -13.11 3.58
C SER A 362 -8.89 -11.59 3.63
N THR A 363 -8.11 -11.06 4.57
CA THR A 363 -7.70 -9.66 4.57
C THR A 363 -6.20 -9.55 4.27
N PRO A 364 -5.76 -8.55 3.49
CA PRO A 364 -4.34 -8.31 3.25
C PRO A 364 -3.51 -8.19 4.54
N HIS A 365 -4.08 -7.61 5.60
CA HIS A 365 -3.38 -7.49 6.89
C HIS A 365 -3.10 -8.85 7.54
N LEU A 366 -4.11 -9.73 7.61
CA LEU A 366 -3.92 -11.09 8.11
C LEU A 366 -2.91 -11.84 7.25
N LEU A 367 -3.07 -11.77 5.94
CA LEU A 367 -2.16 -12.41 5.00
C LEU A 367 -0.69 -11.95 5.18
N GLN A 368 -0.48 -10.66 5.44
CA GLN A 368 0.85 -10.10 5.73
C GLN A 368 1.42 -10.60 7.07
N LEU A 369 0.59 -10.68 8.12
CA LEU A 369 1.01 -11.21 9.43
C LEU A 369 1.48 -12.65 9.30
N VAL A 370 0.73 -13.45 8.54
CA VAL A 370 1.03 -14.86 8.28
C VAL A 370 2.32 -15.02 7.51
N ALA A 371 2.50 -14.23 6.45
CA ALA A 371 3.73 -14.23 5.66
C ALA A 371 4.96 -13.84 6.48
N SER A 372 4.81 -12.83 7.34
CA SER A 372 5.88 -12.38 8.24
C SER A 372 6.27 -13.52 9.19
N PHE A 373 5.28 -14.20 9.76
CA PHE A 373 5.50 -15.32 10.65
C PHE A 373 6.17 -16.53 9.97
N ALA A 374 5.71 -16.88 8.77
CA ALA A 374 6.28 -17.95 7.96
C ALA A 374 7.75 -17.77 7.64
N ARG A 375 8.19 -16.51 7.52
CA ARG A 375 9.60 -16.19 7.33
C ARG A 375 10.40 -16.40 8.61
N GLU A 376 9.90 -15.93 9.75
CA GLU A 376 10.61 -15.99 11.03
C GLU A 376 10.84 -17.43 11.51
N ARG A 377 9.89 -18.35 11.29
CA ARG A 377 9.97 -19.73 11.80
C ARG A 377 10.42 -20.80 10.81
N GLY A 378 10.64 -20.42 9.55
CA GLY A 378 10.89 -21.37 8.48
C GLY A 378 9.60 -22.09 8.03
N ARG A 379 9.57 -22.43 6.74
CA ARG A 379 8.37 -22.79 5.96
C ARG A 379 7.52 -23.99 6.43
N ARG A 380 7.91 -24.74 7.46
CA ARG A 380 7.44 -26.14 7.67
C ARG A 380 6.42 -26.39 8.78
N ARG A 381 6.00 -25.40 9.58
CA ARG A 381 5.13 -25.67 10.76
C ARG A 381 3.87 -24.82 10.91
N LEU A 382 3.55 -23.96 9.95
CA LEU A 382 2.41 -23.06 10.06
C LEU A 382 1.02 -23.72 9.92
N LEU A 383 0.99 -24.94 9.43
CA LEU A 383 -0.20 -25.59 8.89
C LEU A 383 -1.12 -26.20 9.95
N ASP A 384 -0.59 -26.59 11.11
CA ASP A 384 -1.34 -27.47 12.01
C ASP A 384 -2.17 -26.73 13.06
N ASP A 385 -1.79 -25.51 13.46
CA ASP A 385 -2.55 -24.78 14.49
C ASP A 385 -2.71 -23.28 14.21
N LEU A 386 -3.82 -22.95 13.54
CA LEU A 386 -4.34 -21.59 13.41
C LEU A 386 -4.40 -20.86 14.77
N THR A 387 -4.65 -21.58 15.87
CA THR A 387 -4.67 -21.01 17.22
C THR A 387 -3.29 -20.54 17.66
N GLU A 388 -2.24 -21.32 17.40
CA GLU A 388 -0.86 -20.96 17.72
C GLU A 388 -0.44 -19.72 16.92
N LEU A 389 -0.74 -19.70 15.62
CA LEU A 389 -0.48 -18.54 14.77
C LEU A 389 -1.19 -17.28 15.29
N ILE A 390 -2.48 -17.36 15.62
CA ILE A 390 -3.20 -16.21 16.17
C ILE A 390 -2.63 -15.81 17.53
N ALA A 391 -2.31 -16.77 18.40
CA ALA A 391 -1.70 -16.50 19.69
C ALA A 391 -0.40 -15.72 19.56
N GLU A 392 0.40 -16.04 18.54
CA GLU A 392 1.64 -15.34 18.26
C GLU A 392 1.44 -13.98 17.61
N VAL A 393 0.50 -13.86 16.69
CA VAL A 393 0.09 -12.54 16.17
C VAL A 393 -0.34 -11.65 17.34
N VAL A 394 -1.21 -12.17 18.22
CA VAL A 394 -1.68 -11.46 19.42
C VAL A 394 -0.49 -11.12 20.32
N GLY A 395 0.39 -12.07 20.61
CA GLY A 395 1.59 -11.87 21.42
C GLY A 395 2.55 -10.84 20.83
N SER A 396 2.76 -10.83 19.51
CA SER A 396 3.63 -9.87 18.82
C SER A 396 3.06 -8.46 18.83
N GLN A 397 1.73 -8.32 18.65
CA GLN A 397 1.04 -7.03 18.69
C GLN A 397 1.04 -6.45 20.11
N LEU A 398 0.92 -7.30 21.13
CA LEU A 398 0.99 -6.88 22.54
C LEU A 398 2.43 -6.62 23.01
N GLY A 399 3.41 -7.36 22.49
CA GLY A 399 4.81 -7.28 22.92
C GLY A 399 5.65 -6.19 22.25
N ARG A 400 5.30 -5.75 21.03
CA ARG A 400 6.11 -4.77 20.26
C ARG A 400 6.10 -3.33 20.80
N ARG A 401 5.25 -2.97 21.78
CA ARG A 401 5.15 -1.60 22.32
C ARG A 401 5.66 -1.39 23.74
N ASP A 402 6.07 -2.43 24.46
CA ASP A 402 6.57 -2.31 25.84
C ASP A 402 8.10 -2.24 26.00
N MET A 403 8.85 -2.22 24.89
CA MET A 403 10.31 -2.04 24.97
C MET A 403 10.74 -0.58 25.24
N ASP A 404 9.85 0.41 25.05
CA ASP A 404 10.17 1.83 25.27
C ASP A 404 9.81 2.34 26.69
N THR A 405 9.03 1.59 27.47
CA THR A 405 8.60 2.02 28.82
C THR A 405 9.48 1.47 29.95
N GLY A 406 10.44 0.58 29.65
CA GLY A 406 11.35 0.01 30.65
C GLY A 406 10.67 -0.88 31.70
N VAL A 407 9.36 -1.12 31.57
CA VAL A 407 8.63 -2.08 32.39
C VAL A 407 8.74 -3.42 31.69
N LEU A 408 9.63 -4.28 32.17
CA LEU A 408 9.61 -5.70 31.85
C LEU A 408 8.20 -6.23 32.16
N PHE A 409 7.38 -6.38 31.12
CA PHE A 409 6.08 -7.05 31.15
C PHE A 409 6.32 -8.54 31.46
N ARG A 410 6.58 -8.83 32.73
CA ARG A 410 6.51 -10.18 33.29
C ARG A 410 5.05 -10.66 33.25
N PRO A 411 4.81 -11.98 33.22
CA PRO A 411 3.50 -12.64 33.00
C PRO A 411 2.50 -12.48 34.18
N ALA A 412 2.43 -11.27 34.75
CA ALA A 412 1.58 -10.88 35.87
C ALA A 412 0.32 -10.12 35.42
N TRP A 413 -0.07 -10.23 34.14
CA TRP A 413 -1.49 -10.46 33.90
C TRP A 413 -1.76 -11.88 34.41
N SER A 414 -2.10 -11.99 35.69
CA SER A 414 -2.57 -13.25 36.22
C SER A 414 -3.72 -13.73 35.34
N ILE A 415 -3.82 -15.04 35.17
CA ILE A 415 -4.98 -15.70 34.58
C ILE A 415 -6.29 -15.09 35.12
N THR A 416 -6.28 -14.54 36.34
CA THR A 416 -7.35 -13.78 37.00
C THR A 416 -7.72 -12.44 36.33
N SER A 417 -6.77 -11.62 35.88
CA SER A 417 -7.06 -10.38 35.14
C SER A 417 -7.53 -10.67 33.72
N ALA A 418 -6.95 -11.67 33.05
CA ALA A 418 -7.46 -12.19 31.79
C ALA A 418 -8.87 -12.78 31.95
N ARG A 419 -9.14 -13.55 33.03
CA ARG A 419 -10.47 -14.09 33.35
C ARG A 419 -11.52 -13.00 33.48
N THR A 420 -11.26 -11.96 34.27
CA THR A 420 -12.22 -10.86 34.48
C THR A 420 -12.54 -10.13 33.17
N VAL A 421 -11.52 -9.94 32.34
CA VAL A 421 -11.62 -9.29 31.04
C VAL A 421 -12.38 -10.13 30.02
N LEU A 422 -12.06 -11.41 30.00
CA LEU A 422 -12.65 -12.38 29.10
C LEU A 422 -14.10 -12.72 29.51
N SER A 423 -14.43 -12.66 30.79
CA SER A 423 -15.81 -12.78 31.31
C SER A 423 -16.67 -11.56 30.98
N LEU A 424 -16.09 -10.35 30.96
CA LEU A 424 -16.78 -9.14 30.49
C LEU A 424 -17.01 -9.18 28.98
N LEU A 425 -16.00 -9.60 28.21
CA LEU A 425 -16.12 -9.84 26.77
C LEU A 425 -17.17 -10.92 26.46
N ALA A 426 -17.11 -12.08 27.12
CA ALA A 426 -18.04 -13.18 26.90
C ALA A 426 -19.49 -12.82 27.24
N ALA A 427 -19.73 -12.13 28.36
CA ALA A 427 -21.07 -11.66 28.74
C ALA A 427 -21.67 -10.68 27.72
N GLU A 428 -20.85 -9.80 27.14
CA GLU A 428 -21.30 -8.85 26.11
C GLU A 428 -21.47 -9.50 24.72
N LEU A 429 -20.76 -10.60 24.44
CA LEU A 429 -20.84 -11.37 23.20
C LEU A 429 -21.98 -12.41 23.18
N THR A 430 -22.38 -12.94 24.35
CA THR A 430 -23.51 -13.87 24.47
C THR A 430 -24.87 -13.17 24.38
N ASP A 431 -24.95 -11.89 24.75
CA ASP A 431 -26.24 -11.17 24.87
C ASP A 431 -26.61 -10.40 23.58
N SER A 432 -25.70 -10.32 22.60
CA SER A 432 -25.99 -9.74 21.30
C SER A 432 -25.08 -10.30 20.20
N GLN A 433 -25.66 -10.74 19.08
CA GLN A 433 -24.93 -11.09 17.85
C GLN A 433 -24.23 -9.88 17.20
N ALA A 434 -23.93 -8.83 17.95
CA ALA A 434 -23.30 -7.62 17.46
C ALA A 434 -21.78 -7.78 17.53
N GLU A 435 -21.09 -7.54 16.42
CA GLU A 435 -19.64 -7.34 16.33
C GLU A 435 -19.13 -6.13 17.16
N THR A 436 -20.00 -5.53 17.98
CA THR A 436 -19.76 -4.28 18.69
C THR A 436 -20.22 -4.35 20.13
N VAL A 437 -19.30 -4.06 21.04
CA VAL A 437 -19.48 -4.09 22.48
C VAL A 437 -19.56 -2.65 23.03
N SER A 438 -20.60 -2.32 23.80
CA SER A 438 -20.87 -0.98 24.33
C SER A 438 -20.55 -0.88 25.83
N SER A 439 -19.29 -1.04 26.22
CA SER A 439 -18.86 -0.80 27.61
C SER A 439 -17.51 -0.12 27.72
N ARG A 440 -17.27 0.56 28.86
CA ARG A 440 -15.96 1.05 29.29
C ARG A 440 -15.09 -0.12 29.78
N SER A 441 -14.84 -1.12 28.94
CA SER A 441 -13.91 -2.21 29.27
C SER A 441 -12.47 -1.69 29.19
N PRO A 442 -11.73 -1.63 30.32
CA PRO A 442 -10.35 -1.13 30.32
C PRO A 442 -9.43 -1.95 29.41
N VAL A 443 -9.80 -3.19 29.11
CA VAL A 443 -8.99 -4.04 28.22
C VAL A 443 -9.37 -3.93 26.77
N LEU A 444 -10.64 -3.75 26.41
CA LEU A 444 -10.94 -3.36 25.05
C LEU A 444 -10.33 -1.98 24.73
N GLU A 445 -10.29 -1.08 25.72
CA GLU A 445 -9.56 0.18 25.65
C GLU A 445 -8.04 -0.03 25.51
N TYR A 446 -7.44 -0.88 26.34
CA TYR A 446 -6.03 -1.23 26.23
C TYR A 446 -5.69 -1.84 24.87
N LEU A 447 -6.45 -2.84 24.42
CA LEU A 447 -6.26 -3.49 23.13
C LEU A 447 -6.44 -2.50 21.98
N ALA A 448 -7.43 -1.60 22.05
CA ALA A 448 -7.61 -0.57 21.04
C ALA A 448 -6.48 0.48 21.02
N GLN A 449 -5.87 0.76 22.17
CA GLN A 449 -4.75 1.71 22.27
C GLN A 449 -3.40 1.08 21.86
N HIS A 450 -3.19 -0.21 22.17
CA HIS A 450 -1.88 -0.85 22.12
C HIS A 450 -1.76 -1.93 21.04
N SER A 451 -2.85 -2.38 20.43
CA SER A 451 -2.85 -3.38 19.36
C SER A 451 -3.67 -2.92 18.17
N THR A 452 -3.45 -3.53 17.00
CA THR A 452 -4.34 -3.34 15.85
C THR A 452 -5.56 -4.23 15.89
N LEU A 453 -5.70 -5.11 16.91
CA LEU A 453 -6.68 -6.20 16.97
C LEU A 453 -8.09 -5.76 17.34
N VAL A 454 -8.20 -4.69 18.11
CA VAL A 454 -9.46 -4.10 18.56
C VAL A 454 -9.51 -2.67 18.06
N HIS A 455 -10.68 -2.26 17.58
CA HIS A 455 -10.95 -0.92 17.13
C HIS A 455 -12.03 -0.31 18.00
N THR A 456 -11.85 0.96 18.32
CA THR A 456 -12.88 1.81 18.91
C THR A 456 -13.73 2.48 17.83
N HIS A 457 -15.00 2.64 18.12
CA HIS A 457 -15.99 3.44 17.41
C HIS A 457 -16.56 4.45 18.40
N SER A 458 -16.42 5.74 18.13
CA SER A 458 -17.13 6.75 18.92
C SER A 458 -18.61 6.72 18.55
N ILE A 459 -19.51 6.63 19.53
CA ILE A 459 -20.97 6.70 19.33
C ILE A 459 -21.55 7.99 19.95
N GLY A 460 -20.67 8.82 20.51
CA GLY A 460 -20.98 10.04 21.25
C GLY A 460 -19.76 10.49 22.06
N PRO A 461 -19.83 11.65 22.72
CA PRO A 461 -18.69 12.24 23.44
C PRO A 461 -18.12 11.33 24.54
N ASP A 462 -18.97 10.52 25.17
CA ASP A 462 -18.59 9.63 26.29
C ASP A 462 -18.82 8.14 26.02
N ALA A 463 -19.31 7.78 24.82
CA ALA A 463 -19.68 6.42 24.46
C ALA A 463 -18.76 5.88 23.38
N ARG A 464 -18.10 4.76 23.69
CA ARG A 464 -17.27 4.01 22.74
C ARG A 464 -17.86 2.62 22.54
N ARG A 465 -17.89 2.19 21.28
CA ARG A 465 -18.11 0.82 20.85
C ARG A 465 -16.76 0.20 20.52
N TYR A 466 -16.57 -1.06 20.85
CA TYR A 466 -15.36 -1.79 20.51
C TYR A 466 -15.70 -2.93 19.56
N GLY A 467 -14.87 -3.17 18.55
CA GLY A 467 -15.00 -4.30 17.64
C GLY A 467 -13.63 -4.87 17.28
N PHE A 468 -13.56 -6.16 16.95
CA PHE A 468 -12.30 -6.76 16.50
C PHE A 468 -12.05 -6.49 15.02
N THR A 469 -10.79 -6.40 14.61
CA THR A 469 -10.39 -6.25 13.19
C THR A 469 -10.94 -7.36 12.31
N HIS A 470 -11.01 -8.56 12.89
CA HIS A 470 -11.50 -9.74 12.23
C HIS A 470 -12.14 -10.67 13.25
N ARG A 471 -13.21 -11.37 12.84
CA ARG A 471 -13.96 -12.31 13.68
C ARG A 471 -13.07 -13.39 14.30
N ILE A 472 -12.00 -13.78 13.61
CA ILE A 472 -11.06 -14.79 14.11
C ILE A 472 -10.39 -14.41 15.44
N PHE A 473 -10.12 -13.12 15.68
CA PHE A 473 -9.54 -12.67 16.94
C PHE A 473 -10.58 -12.73 18.04
N LEU A 474 -11.82 -12.36 17.72
CA LEU A 474 -12.95 -12.52 18.61
C LEU A 474 -13.14 -14.00 19.01
N ASP A 475 -13.14 -14.91 18.04
CA ASP A 475 -13.24 -16.35 18.29
C ASP A 475 -12.04 -16.87 19.09
N TYR A 476 -10.84 -16.37 18.82
CA TYR A 476 -9.62 -16.71 19.59
C TYR A 476 -9.73 -16.27 21.05
N PHE A 477 -10.15 -15.03 21.33
CA PHE A 477 -10.32 -14.56 22.71
C PHE A 477 -11.49 -15.27 23.41
N ALA A 478 -12.58 -15.57 22.71
CA ALA A 478 -13.66 -16.40 23.23
C ALA A 478 -13.16 -17.81 23.57
N GLY A 479 -12.33 -18.42 22.72
CA GLY A 479 -11.70 -19.70 22.98
C GLY A 479 -10.77 -19.68 24.20
N LEU A 480 -9.95 -18.63 24.32
CA LEU A 480 -9.10 -18.40 25.48
C LEU A 480 -9.90 -18.29 26.78
N TRP A 481 -11.06 -17.63 26.73
CA TRP A 481 -11.98 -17.54 27.87
C TRP A 481 -12.54 -18.91 28.27
N LEU A 482 -13.03 -19.67 27.29
CA LEU A 482 -13.61 -21.00 27.49
C LEU A 482 -12.57 -21.96 28.08
N ALA A 483 -11.33 -21.93 27.56
CA ALA A 483 -10.23 -22.74 28.07
C ALA A 483 -9.84 -22.36 29.52
N ALA A 484 -9.80 -21.07 29.84
CA ALA A 484 -9.40 -20.58 31.15
C ALA A 484 -10.45 -20.77 32.25
N SER A 485 -11.73 -20.88 31.87
CA SER A 485 -12.83 -20.93 32.83
C SER A 485 -13.17 -22.33 33.32
N GLU A 486 -12.46 -23.36 32.84
CA GLU A 486 -12.71 -24.78 33.14
C GLU A 486 -14.14 -25.22 32.79
N PHE A 487 -14.80 -24.54 31.83
CA PHE A 487 -16.14 -24.87 31.32
C PHE A 487 -16.13 -26.13 30.42
N THR A 488 -15.32 -27.13 30.75
CA THR A 488 -15.12 -28.34 29.94
C THR A 488 -16.43 -29.10 29.72
N ALA A 489 -17.38 -29.01 30.65
CA ALA A 489 -18.71 -29.61 30.52
C ALA A 489 -19.62 -28.84 29.54
N GLU A 490 -19.51 -27.51 29.49
CA GLU A 490 -20.34 -26.64 28.65
C GLU A 490 -19.81 -26.56 27.21
N LEU A 491 -18.50 -26.83 27.01
CA LEU A 491 -17.88 -26.91 25.69
C LEU A 491 -18.55 -27.90 24.73
N ALA A 492 -19.20 -28.94 25.24
CA ALA A 492 -20.01 -29.84 24.41
C ALA A 492 -21.23 -29.13 23.82
N GLY A 493 -21.92 -28.30 24.61
CA GLY A 493 -23.04 -27.48 24.13
C GLY A 493 -22.57 -26.42 23.12
N TYR A 494 -21.43 -25.75 23.39
CA TYR A 494 -20.84 -24.80 22.45
C TYR A 494 -20.36 -25.46 21.15
N ALA A 495 -19.86 -26.69 21.20
CA ALA A 495 -19.49 -27.44 19.99
C ALA A 495 -20.71 -27.78 19.11
N ALA A 496 -21.88 -27.98 19.71
CA ALA A 496 -23.14 -28.22 19.01
C ALA A 496 -23.76 -26.95 18.40
N ASP A 497 -23.25 -25.76 18.73
CA ASP A 497 -23.66 -24.50 18.11
C ASP A 497 -22.64 -24.08 17.03
N PRO A 498 -23.03 -24.04 15.74
CA PRO A 498 -22.13 -23.63 14.66
C PRO A 498 -21.47 -22.26 14.88
N THR A 499 -22.15 -21.35 15.57
CA THR A 499 -21.64 -20.00 15.85
C THR A 499 -20.48 -20.00 16.84
N TRP A 500 -20.40 -21.02 17.70
CA TRP A 500 -19.38 -21.19 18.73
C TRP A 500 -18.29 -22.20 18.35
N GLN A 501 -18.44 -22.94 17.25
CA GLN A 501 -17.44 -23.93 16.83
C GLN A 501 -16.03 -23.35 16.62
N PRO A 502 -15.83 -22.17 16.00
CA PRO A 502 -14.50 -21.56 15.89
C PRO A 502 -13.87 -21.25 17.25
N ALA A 503 -14.64 -20.66 18.17
CA ALA A 503 -14.18 -20.38 19.53
C ALA A 503 -13.88 -21.66 20.31
N THR A 504 -14.74 -22.68 20.17
CA THR A 504 -14.55 -24.01 20.79
C THR A 504 -13.29 -24.69 20.26
N ARG A 505 -12.96 -24.54 18.97
CA ARG A 505 -11.71 -25.02 18.38
C ARG A 505 -10.50 -24.41 19.08
N HIS A 506 -10.49 -23.09 19.23
CA HIS A 506 -9.42 -22.38 19.91
C HIS A 506 -9.33 -22.79 21.39
N ALA A 507 -10.47 -22.95 22.07
CA ALA A 507 -10.51 -23.41 23.45
C ALA A 507 -9.83 -24.78 23.61
N LEU A 508 -10.23 -25.76 22.79
CA LEU A 508 -9.66 -27.11 22.82
C LEU A 508 -8.14 -27.09 22.55
N ALA A 509 -7.68 -26.30 21.58
CA ALA A 509 -6.25 -26.19 21.26
C ALA A 509 -5.42 -25.63 22.43
N MET A 510 -6.03 -24.83 23.30
CA MET A 510 -5.37 -24.23 24.46
C MET A 510 -5.44 -25.08 25.74
N LEU A 511 -6.25 -26.14 25.77
CA LEU A 511 -6.39 -26.99 26.95
C LEU A 511 -5.11 -27.79 27.23
N ALA A 512 -4.79 -27.98 28.51
CA ALA A 512 -3.75 -28.92 28.91
C ALA A 512 -4.12 -30.36 28.47
N PRO A 513 -3.16 -31.25 28.19
CA PRO A 513 -3.43 -32.55 27.56
C PRO A 513 -4.53 -33.38 28.24
N GLY A 514 -4.51 -33.48 29.57
CA GLY A 514 -5.54 -34.23 30.31
C GLY A 514 -6.92 -33.55 30.32
N ALA A 515 -6.98 -32.22 30.23
CA ALA A 515 -8.25 -31.50 30.10
C ALA A 515 -8.79 -31.60 28.67
N LEU A 516 -7.91 -31.53 27.66
CA LEU A 516 -8.26 -31.76 26.26
C LEU A 516 -8.83 -33.16 26.08
N GLU A 517 -8.17 -34.19 26.61
CA GLU A 517 -8.63 -35.58 26.50
C GLU A 517 -10.07 -35.75 26.99
N ARG A 518 -10.36 -35.30 28.22
CA ARG A 518 -11.69 -35.38 28.83
C ARG A 518 -12.74 -34.59 28.04
N THR A 519 -12.39 -33.38 27.61
CA THR A 519 -13.31 -32.50 26.87
C THR A 519 -13.60 -33.04 25.47
N ALA A 520 -12.57 -33.55 24.79
CA ALA A 520 -12.71 -34.18 23.49
C ALA A 520 -13.58 -35.43 23.55
N ASP A 521 -13.45 -36.26 24.61
CA ASP A 521 -14.33 -37.41 24.84
C ASP A 521 -15.78 -36.94 25.07
N ALA A 522 -15.99 -35.92 25.92
CA ALA A 522 -17.32 -35.37 26.18
C ALA A 522 -18.00 -34.79 24.92
N ILE A 523 -17.27 -34.03 24.09
CA ILE A 523 -17.79 -33.50 22.82
C ILE A 523 -18.11 -34.65 21.86
N TRP A 524 -17.25 -35.66 21.76
CA TRP A 524 -17.49 -36.79 20.87
C TRP A 524 -18.72 -37.59 21.29
N ASP A 525 -18.89 -37.84 22.60
CA ASP A 525 -20.03 -38.57 23.13
C ASP A 525 -21.33 -37.76 23.00
N ALA A 526 -21.28 -36.45 23.22
CA ALA A 526 -22.42 -35.56 22.99
C ALA A 526 -22.85 -35.53 21.52
N ALA A 527 -21.90 -35.60 20.59
CA ALA A 527 -22.19 -35.63 19.15
C ALA A 527 -23.09 -36.81 18.76
N GLU A 528 -23.07 -37.94 19.50
CA GLU A 528 -23.97 -39.08 19.23
C GLU A 528 -25.45 -38.76 19.41
N GLN A 529 -25.77 -37.72 20.21
CA GLN A 529 -27.14 -37.28 20.47
C GLN A 529 -27.62 -36.21 19.47
N GLU A 530 -26.72 -35.69 18.64
CA GLU A 530 -27.03 -34.60 17.72
C GLU A 530 -27.48 -35.12 16.34
N PRO A 531 -28.25 -34.33 15.57
CA PRO A 531 -28.58 -34.64 14.19
C PRO A 531 -27.33 -34.87 13.34
N ALA A 532 -27.44 -35.71 12.30
CA ALA A 532 -26.28 -36.15 11.51
C ALA A 532 -25.33 -35.01 11.07
N PRO A 533 -25.78 -33.88 10.48
CA PRO A 533 -24.88 -32.80 10.10
C PRO A 533 -24.08 -32.23 11.28
N MET A 534 -24.72 -32.03 12.42
CA MET A 534 -24.08 -31.47 13.61
C MET A 534 -23.11 -32.47 14.25
N ARG A 535 -23.53 -33.74 14.37
CA ARG A 535 -22.70 -34.85 14.85
C ARG A 535 -21.38 -34.96 14.08
N TRP A 536 -21.43 -34.88 12.75
CA TRP A 536 -20.21 -34.92 11.93
C TRP A 536 -19.34 -33.68 12.08
N SER A 537 -19.94 -32.49 12.22
CA SER A 537 -19.20 -31.25 12.49
C SER A 537 -18.44 -31.31 13.82
N MET A 538 -19.10 -31.75 14.90
CA MET A 538 -18.49 -31.89 16.22
C MET A 538 -17.35 -32.93 16.24
N ARG A 539 -17.54 -34.07 15.58
CA ARG A 539 -16.50 -35.10 15.44
C ARG A 539 -15.30 -34.58 14.62
N ALA A 540 -15.56 -33.84 13.54
CA ALA A 540 -14.51 -33.22 12.73
C ALA A 540 -13.71 -32.18 13.54
N LEU A 541 -14.39 -31.38 14.37
CA LEU A 541 -13.78 -30.44 15.30
C LEU A 541 -12.80 -31.13 16.26
N VAL A 542 -13.24 -32.18 16.95
CA VAL A 542 -12.40 -32.96 17.88
C VAL A 542 -11.21 -33.60 17.14
N LEU A 543 -11.46 -34.21 15.98
CA LEU A 543 -10.40 -34.86 15.21
C LEU A 543 -9.35 -33.84 14.74
N ARG A 544 -9.76 -32.67 14.26
CA ARG A 544 -8.85 -31.61 13.82
C ARG A 544 -7.92 -31.14 14.94
N VAL A 545 -8.46 -30.90 16.14
CA VAL A 545 -7.65 -30.44 17.29
C VAL A 545 -6.71 -31.54 17.80
N THR A 546 -7.20 -32.78 17.90
CA THR A 546 -6.39 -33.90 18.43
C THR A 546 -5.27 -34.32 17.47
N ILE A 547 -5.45 -34.16 16.15
CA ILE A 547 -4.37 -34.32 15.17
C ILE A 547 -3.28 -33.25 15.38
N ALA A 548 -3.68 -32.00 15.59
CA ALA A 548 -2.78 -30.85 15.72
C ALA A 548 -1.99 -30.82 17.05
N HIS A 549 -2.59 -31.29 18.15
CA HIS A 549 -2.00 -31.19 19.49
C HIS A 549 -0.68 -31.97 19.69
N GLY A 550 -0.35 -32.91 18.78
CA GLY A 550 0.92 -33.64 18.80
C GLY A 550 1.00 -34.83 19.78
N ASP A 551 0.00 -35.02 20.66
CA ASP A 551 -0.11 -36.24 21.47
C ASP A 551 -0.49 -37.44 20.60
N ARG A 552 0.47 -38.36 20.41
CA ARG A 552 0.32 -39.55 19.56
C ARG A 552 -0.76 -40.50 20.05
N ASN A 553 -0.93 -40.64 21.36
CA ASN A 553 -1.91 -41.56 21.94
C ASN A 553 -3.31 -41.01 21.75
N LEU A 554 -3.49 -39.73 22.06
CA LEU A 554 -4.76 -39.03 21.87
C LEU A 554 -5.19 -39.05 20.40
N ARG A 555 -4.26 -38.70 19.50
CA ARG A 555 -4.46 -38.77 18.04
C ARG A 555 -4.86 -40.18 17.59
N ALA A 556 -4.08 -41.21 17.94
CA ALA A 556 -4.37 -42.58 17.52
C ALA A 556 -5.75 -43.06 18.00
N ARG A 557 -6.15 -42.68 19.21
CA ARG A 557 -7.45 -43.02 19.79
C ARG A 557 -8.61 -42.39 19.01
N PHE A 558 -8.55 -41.08 18.74
CA PHE A 558 -9.62 -40.39 18.00
C PHE A 558 -9.63 -40.73 16.50
N MET A 559 -8.48 -41.00 15.89
CA MET A 559 -8.40 -41.57 14.53
C MET A 559 -9.15 -42.90 14.46
N LYS A 560 -8.93 -43.80 15.44
CA LYS A 560 -9.66 -45.08 15.51
C LYS A 560 -11.17 -44.89 15.68
N ARG A 561 -11.60 -43.97 16.57
CA ARG A 561 -13.04 -43.64 16.75
C ARG A 561 -13.65 -43.09 15.46
N ALA A 562 -12.94 -42.20 14.77
CA ALA A 562 -13.36 -41.61 13.50
C ALA A 562 -13.50 -42.65 12.38
N THR A 563 -12.55 -43.59 12.25
CA THR A 563 -12.64 -44.71 11.31
C THR A 563 -13.85 -45.59 11.61
N SER A 564 -14.04 -46.00 12.87
CA SER A 564 -15.23 -46.79 13.26
C SER A 564 -16.54 -46.07 12.94
N ALA A 565 -16.60 -44.75 13.18
CA ALA A 565 -17.77 -43.94 12.90
C ALA A 565 -18.03 -43.85 11.38
N LEU A 566 -16.99 -43.66 10.57
CA LEU A 566 -17.08 -43.62 9.11
C LEU A 566 -17.57 -44.96 8.53
N ASP A 567 -17.02 -46.08 9.00
CA ASP A 567 -17.44 -47.43 8.60
C ASP A 567 -18.92 -47.70 8.95
N GLN A 568 -19.40 -47.15 10.08
CA GLN A 568 -20.81 -47.23 10.46
C GLN A 568 -21.68 -46.37 9.55
N ALA A 569 -21.28 -45.12 9.29
CA ALA A 569 -22.00 -44.19 8.40
C ALA A 569 -22.20 -44.74 6.98
N GLN A 570 -21.16 -45.38 6.44
CA GLN A 570 -21.20 -46.03 5.13
C GLN A 570 -22.16 -47.23 5.11
N ARG A 571 -22.18 -48.03 6.19
CA ARG A 571 -23.13 -49.14 6.35
C ARG A 571 -24.57 -48.66 6.48
N ASP A 572 -24.78 -47.55 7.16
CA ASP A 572 -26.08 -46.91 7.33
C ASP A 572 -26.51 -46.08 6.11
N ALA A 573 -25.68 -46.05 5.05
CA ALA A 573 -25.88 -45.29 3.83
C ALA A 573 -26.13 -43.79 4.08
N GLU A 574 -25.45 -43.20 5.08
CA GLU A 574 -25.50 -41.76 5.32
C GLU A 574 -24.90 -40.99 4.12
N PRO A 575 -25.48 -39.84 3.73
CA PRO A 575 -24.98 -39.04 2.62
C PRO A 575 -23.50 -38.67 2.77
N GLU A 576 -22.71 -38.92 1.73
CA GLU A 576 -21.25 -38.74 1.73
C GLU A 576 -20.80 -37.34 2.15
N HIS A 577 -21.51 -36.30 1.71
CA HIS A 577 -21.18 -34.91 2.04
C HIS A 577 -21.21 -34.61 3.54
N LEU A 578 -21.87 -35.43 4.37
CA LEU A 578 -21.91 -35.25 5.82
C LEU A 578 -20.60 -35.71 6.48
N TRP A 579 -20.04 -36.83 6.06
CA TRP A 579 -18.84 -37.42 6.67
C TRP A 579 -17.55 -37.18 5.89
N ALA A 580 -17.62 -36.67 4.66
CA ALA A 580 -16.47 -36.35 3.82
C ALA A 580 -15.37 -35.52 4.54
N PRO A 581 -15.69 -34.50 5.36
CA PRO A 581 -14.67 -33.74 6.09
C PRO A 581 -13.82 -34.61 7.05
N ILE A 582 -14.41 -35.65 7.64
CA ILE A 582 -13.67 -36.59 8.51
C ILE A 582 -12.77 -37.50 7.67
N ALA A 583 -13.29 -38.02 6.55
CA ALA A 583 -12.49 -38.85 5.64
C ALA A 583 -11.25 -38.08 5.13
N GLU A 584 -11.41 -36.80 4.80
CA GLU A 584 -10.31 -35.92 4.39
C GLU A 584 -9.28 -35.71 5.51
N LEU A 585 -9.73 -35.45 6.74
CA LEU A 585 -8.85 -35.32 7.91
C LEU A 585 -8.08 -36.62 8.19
N LEU A 586 -8.74 -37.77 8.09
CA LEU A 586 -8.11 -39.08 8.24
C LEU A 586 -7.05 -39.32 7.15
N ALA A 587 -7.37 -38.99 5.89
CA ALA A 587 -6.45 -39.13 4.77
C ALA A 587 -5.20 -38.27 4.96
N ARG A 588 -5.36 -37.00 5.35
CA ARG A 588 -4.25 -36.08 5.66
C ARG A 588 -3.40 -36.57 6.82
N ALA A 589 -4.04 -37.03 7.90
CA ALA A 589 -3.32 -37.53 9.08
C ALA A 589 -2.53 -38.82 8.82
N ASN A 590 -2.81 -39.56 7.75
CA ASN A 590 -2.06 -40.75 7.37
C ASN A 590 -0.92 -40.47 6.37
N GLN A 591 -0.87 -39.26 5.79
CA GLN A 591 0.26 -38.87 4.96
C GLN A 591 1.49 -38.63 5.85
N PRO A 592 2.69 -39.10 5.45
CA PRO A 592 3.91 -38.76 6.16
C PRO A 592 4.06 -37.22 6.18
N PRO A 593 4.53 -36.62 7.29
CA PRO A 593 4.78 -35.18 7.34
C PRO A 593 5.77 -34.81 6.22
N THR A 594 5.32 -34.01 5.26
CA THR A 594 6.09 -33.56 4.09
C THR A 594 7.12 -32.50 4.43
#